data_AF-A0A937K1H2-F1
#
_entry.id   AF-A0A937K1H2-F1
#
_cell.length_a   1.000
_cell.length_b   1.000
_cell.length_c   1.000
_cell.angle_alpha   90.00
_cell.angle_beta   90.00
_cell.angle_gamma   90.00
#
_symmetry.space_group_name_H-M   'P 1'
#
loop_
_entity.id
_entity.type
_entity.pdbx_description
1 polymer ?
#
loop_
_entity_poly.entity_id
_entity_poly.type
_entity_poly.pdbx_seq_one_letter_code
_entity_poly.pdbx_strand_id
1 'polypeptide(L)'
;MIITATHINYYHICHRKLWLFSRGIQMEHTSEVVEEAKLIHESSYPQRASKYTELDLGVAKIDFYDEKNKVVHEIKKSRKMETAHQWQVKYYLLLLRRAGVPEATAILEYPTLKKTMEVFLSDDDVHYLEEVEHEIEQITRQEKVPEKINKSFCKKCSYYDLCWVE
;
A
#
# COMPACT_ATOMS: atom_id res chain seq x y z
N MET A 1 -10.03 -12.71 -7.24
CA MET A 1 -9.41 -11.48 -7.78
C MET A 1 -7.94 -11.50 -7.38
N ILE A 2 -7.02 -10.86 -8.12
CA ILE A 2 -5.64 -10.71 -7.62
C ILE A 2 -5.60 -9.53 -6.64
N ILE A 3 -5.33 -9.80 -5.37
CA ILE A 3 -5.21 -8.78 -4.32
C ILE A 3 -3.77 -8.27 -4.29
N THR A 4 -3.62 -6.96 -4.41
CA THR A 4 -2.33 -6.27 -4.39
C THR A 4 -2.14 -5.52 -3.08
N ALA A 5 -0.91 -5.10 -2.77
CA ALA A 5 -0.64 -4.28 -1.59
C ALA A 5 -1.41 -2.94 -1.59
N THR A 6 -1.74 -2.40 -2.77
CA THR A 6 -2.62 -1.22 -2.90
C THR A 6 -4.03 -1.50 -2.39
N HIS A 7 -4.57 -2.70 -2.63
CA HIS A 7 -5.88 -3.10 -2.10
C HIS A 7 -5.85 -3.14 -0.57
N ILE A 8 -4.81 -3.74 0.02
CA ILE A 8 -4.60 -3.76 1.47
C ILE A 8 -4.52 -2.34 2.03
N ASN A 9 -3.76 -1.45 1.37
CA ASN A 9 -3.65 -0.06 1.77
C ASN A 9 -5.03 0.64 1.74
N TYR A 10 -5.80 0.46 0.66
CA TYR A 10 -7.10 1.12 0.51
C TYR A 10 -8.17 0.55 1.44
N TYR A 11 -8.14 -0.74 1.73
CA TYR A 11 -8.98 -1.36 2.76
C TYR A 11 -8.85 -0.60 4.09
N HIS A 12 -7.62 -0.40 4.55
CA HIS A 12 -7.35 0.32 5.81
C HIS A 12 -7.61 1.84 5.76
N ILE A 13 -7.83 2.43 4.58
CA ILE A 13 -8.08 3.87 4.43
C ILE A 13 -9.55 4.17 4.16
N CYS A 14 -10.16 3.51 3.17
CA CYS A 14 -11.50 3.80 2.67
C CYS A 14 -12.02 2.67 1.75
N HIS A 15 -13.06 1.96 2.17
CA HIS A 15 -13.68 0.88 1.39
C HIS A 15 -14.29 1.38 0.06
N ARG A 16 -14.82 2.60 0.02
CA ARG A 16 -15.30 3.21 -1.23
C ARG A 16 -14.16 3.38 -2.23
N LYS A 17 -12.99 3.83 -1.77
CA LYS A 17 -11.79 3.97 -2.60
C LYS A 17 -11.32 2.61 -3.13
N LEU A 18 -11.27 1.61 -2.25
CA LEU A 18 -10.97 0.22 -2.62
C LEU A 18 -11.91 -0.29 -3.72
N TRP A 19 -13.22 -0.11 -3.54
CA TRP A 19 -14.23 -0.54 -4.49
C TRP A 19 -14.07 0.13 -5.87
N LEU A 20 -13.85 1.45 -5.90
CA LEU A 20 -13.65 2.22 -7.14
C LEU A 20 -12.38 1.75 -7.88
N PHE A 21 -11.27 1.66 -7.15
CA PHE A 21 -9.99 1.18 -7.68
C PHE A 21 -10.10 -0.22 -8.28
N SER A 22 -10.79 -1.13 -7.59
CA SER A 22 -10.99 -2.51 -8.05
C SER A 22 -11.78 -2.64 -9.37
N ARG A 23 -12.50 -1.59 -9.77
CA ARG A 23 -13.26 -1.49 -11.03
C ARG A 23 -12.52 -0.71 -12.11
N GLY A 24 -11.24 -0.40 -11.89
CA GLY A 24 -10.43 0.38 -12.83
C GLY A 24 -10.76 1.87 -12.84
N ILE A 25 -11.60 2.35 -11.91
CA ILE A 25 -11.84 3.79 -11.74
C ILE A 25 -10.68 4.34 -10.93
N GLN A 26 -9.70 4.94 -11.60
CA GLN A 26 -8.47 5.47 -11.01
C GLN A 26 -8.40 6.98 -11.19
N MET A 27 -8.17 7.71 -10.11
CA MET A 27 -8.08 9.18 -10.09
C MET A 27 -6.69 9.67 -9.67
N GLU A 28 -5.73 8.76 -9.50
CA GLU A 28 -4.39 9.05 -9.00
C GLU A 28 -3.60 9.97 -9.95
N HIS A 29 -3.85 9.86 -11.26
CA HIS A 29 -3.16 10.62 -12.30
C HIS A 29 -3.55 12.11 -12.35
N THR A 30 -4.70 12.49 -11.77
CA THR A 30 -5.14 13.89 -11.69
C THR A 30 -4.73 14.56 -10.37
N SER A 31 -4.04 13.83 -9.49
CA SER A 31 -3.73 14.30 -8.14
C SER A 31 -2.30 14.81 -8.03
N GLU A 32 -2.14 16.12 -7.82
CA GLU A 32 -0.83 16.74 -7.52
C GLU A 32 -0.16 16.11 -6.30
N VAL A 33 -0.94 15.68 -5.32
CA VAL A 33 -0.43 15.01 -4.10
C VAL A 33 0.23 13.68 -4.43
N VAL A 34 -0.33 12.93 -5.39
CA VAL A 34 0.23 11.66 -5.86
C VAL A 34 1.47 11.91 -6.70
N GLU A 35 1.44 12.91 -7.58
CA GLU A 35 2.59 13.24 -8.43
C GLU A 35 3.80 13.68 -7.59
N GLU A 36 3.59 14.53 -6.58
CA GLU A 36 4.65 14.89 -5.64
C GLU A 36 5.18 13.67 -4.86
N ALA A 37 4.34 12.69 -4.55
CA ALA A 37 4.79 11.47 -3.88
C ALA A 37 5.69 10.62 -4.79
N LYS A 38 5.41 10.54 -6.10
CA LYS A 38 6.30 9.88 -7.08
C LYS A 38 7.64 10.59 -7.17
N LEU A 39 7.66 11.91 -7.25
CA LEU A 39 8.91 12.69 -7.28
C LEU A 39 9.75 12.47 -6.02
N ILE A 40 9.13 12.39 -4.84
CA ILE A 40 9.82 12.05 -3.60
C ILE A 40 10.41 10.65 -3.70
N HIS A 41 9.67 9.68 -4.25
CA HIS A 41 10.15 8.32 -4.44
C HIS A 41 11.40 8.28 -5.33
N GLU A 42 11.36 8.96 -6.48
CA GLU A 42 12.47 9.03 -7.43
C GLU A 42 13.70 9.77 -6.87
N SER A 43 13.47 10.86 -6.12
CA SER A 43 14.55 11.73 -5.61
C SER A 43 15.15 11.27 -4.28
N SER A 44 14.44 10.48 -3.47
CA SER A 44 14.92 10.10 -2.14
C SER A 44 16.17 9.23 -2.20
N TYR A 45 16.35 8.43 -3.26
CA TYR A 45 17.50 7.53 -3.38
C TYR A 45 17.97 7.29 -4.83
N PRO A 46 18.67 8.26 -5.46
CA PRO A 46 19.09 8.17 -6.86
C PRO A 46 20.13 7.06 -7.16
N GLN A 47 20.82 6.56 -6.13
CA GLN A 47 21.92 5.58 -6.27
C GLN A 47 21.50 4.12 -5.99
N ARG A 48 20.21 3.85 -5.71
CA ARG A 48 19.73 2.51 -5.30
C ARG A 48 19.53 1.51 -6.44
N ALA A 49 19.43 1.96 -7.70
CA ALA A 49 19.19 1.09 -8.85
C ALA A 49 20.25 -0.03 -9.03
N SER A 50 21.44 0.10 -8.42
CA SER A 50 22.50 -0.91 -8.47
C SER A 50 22.45 -1.96 -7.35
N LYS A 51 21.64 -1.75 -6.30
CA LYS A 51 21.68 -2.56 -5.06
C LYS A 51 20.36 -3.25 -4.71
N TYR A 52 19.24 -2.82 -5.29
CA TYR A 52 17.91 -3.33 -4.98
C TYR A 52 17.20 -3.74 -6.26
N THR A 53 16.43 -4.82 -6.19
CA THR A 53 15.64 -5.34 -7.32
C THR A 53 14.17 -4.98 -7.09
N GLU A 54 13.47 -4.50 -8.13
CA GLU A 54 12.01 -4.55 -8.13
C GLU A 54 11.60 -6.02 -8.12
N LEU A 55 10.99 -6.48 -7.03
CA LEU A 55 10.50 -7.84 -6.95
C LEU A 55 9.06 -7.87 -7.46
N ASP A 56 8.87 -8.51 -8.62
CA ASP A 56 7.55 -8.83 -9.15
C ASP A 56 7.13 -10.20 -8.63
N LEU A 57 6.26 -10.22 -7.62
CA LEU A 57 5.64 -11.44 -7.11
C LEU A 57 4.43 -11.87 -7.95
N GLY A 58 4.26 -11.32 -9.16
CA GLY A 58 3.10 -11.47 -10.03
C GLY A 58 1.87 -10.68 -9.58
N VAL A 59 1.72 -10.50 -8.25
CA VAL A 59 0.57 -9.84 -7.62
C VAL A 59 0.93 -8.54 -6.89
N ALA A 60 2.23 -8.25 -6.74
CA ALA A 60 2.73 -7.04 -6.11
C ALA A 60 4.09 -6.68 -6.69
N LYS A 61 4.27 -5.39 -7.00
CA LYS A 61 5.59 -4.79 -7.17
C LYS A 61 6.06 -4.27 -5.83
N ILE A 62 7.17 -4.81 -5.35
CA ILE A 62 7.88 -4.25 -4.20
C ILE A 62 8.83 -3.19 -4.73
N ASP A 63 8.70 -1.95 -4.23
CA ASP A 63 9.52 -0.82 -4.68
C ASP A 63 11.01 -1.14 -4.56
N PHE A 64 11.44 -1.71 -3.43
CA PHE A 64 12.82 -2.10 -3.19
C PHE A 64 12.93 -3.34 -2.30
N TYR A 65 13.65 -4.36 -2.76
CA TYR A 65 13.99 -5.54 -1.98
C TYR A 65 15.51 -5.74 -1.90
N ASP A 66 16.05 -5.82 -0.68
CA ASP A 66 17.43 -6.24 -0.42
C ASP A 66 17.47 -7.76 -0.30
N GLU A 67 17.85 -8.45 -1.37
CA GLU A 67 17.91 -9.93 -1.41
C GLU A 67 18.89 -10.52 -0.40
N LYS A 68 19.99 -9.81 -0.10
CA LYS A 68 21.04 -10.30 0.81
C LYS A 68 20.54 -10.34 2.25
N ASN A 69 19.88 -9.26 2.67
CA ASN A 69 19.37 -9.12 4.04
C ASN A 69 17.90 -9.52 4.17
N LYS A 70 17.23 -9.80 3.05
CA LYS A 70 15.81 -10.15 2.94
C LYS A 70 14.90 -9.05 3.50
N VAL A 71 15.23 -7.80 3.19
CA VAL A 71 14.53 -6.62 3.71
C VAL A 71 13.77 -5.91 2.59
N VAL A 72 12.48 -5.70 2.80
CA VAL A 72 11.63 -4.85 1.97
C VAL A 72 11.75 -3.41 2.43
N HIS A 73 11.96 -2.47 1.50
CA HIS A 73 11.95 -1.04 1.78
C HIS A 73 10.76 -0.38 1.08
N GLU A 74 9.91 0.31 1.84
CA GLU A 74 8.75 1.05 1.33
C GLU A 74 8.84 2.50 1.77
N ILE A 75 8.77 3.43 0.82
CA ILE A 75 8.93 4.86 1.06
C ILE A 75 7.57 5.55 1.05
N LYS A 76 7.28 6.36 2.08
CA LYS A 76 6.05 7.14 2.18
C LYS A 76 6.34 8.62 2.44
N LYS A 77 5.68 9.49 1.68
CA LYS A 77 5.76 10.96 1.82
C LYS A 77 5.36 11.46 3.22
N SER A 78 4.39 10.83 3.87
CA SER A 78 3.80 11.30 5.13
C SER A 78 3.37 10.13 6.01
N ARG A 79 3.44 10.30 7.33
CA ARG A 79 2.98 9.29 8.30
C ARG A 79 1.50 9.37 8.69
N LYS A 80 0.69 10.17 7.99
CA LYS A 80 -0.73 10.34 8.34
C LYS A 80 -1.57 9.07 8.24
N MET A 81 -1.14 8.11 7.42
CA MET A 81 -1.77 6.81 7.21
C MET A 81 -0.87 5.66 7.68
N GLU A 82 -0.11 5.87 8.76
CA GLU A 82 0.92 4.93 9.25
C GLU A 82 0.40 3.51 9.43
N THR A 83 -0.81 3.31 9.95
CA THR A 83 -1.45 1.98 10.08
C THR A 83 -1.65 1.30 8.73
N ALA A 84 -2.17 2.01 7.73
CA ALA A 84 -2.35 1.46 6.38
C ALA A 84 -1.00 1.14 5.71
N HIS A 85 0.04 1.94 5.99
CA HIS A 85 1.39 1.67 5.50
C HIS A 85 1.98 0.41 6.14
N GLN A 86 1.80 0.21 7.44
CA GLN A 86 2.24 -1.00 8.14
C GLN A 86 1.57 -2.25 7.56
N TRP A 87 0.26 -2.23 7.37
CA TRP A 87 -0.44 -3.38 6.80
C TRP A 87 -0.08 -3.64 5.34
N GLN A 88 0.17 -2.57 4.55
CA GLN A 88 0.68 -2.71 3.19
C GLN A 88 2.02 -3.47 3.17
N VAL A 89 2.98 -3.11 4.03
CA VAL A 89 4.28 -3.81 4.04
C VAL A 89 4.21 -5.19 4.66
N LYS A 90 3.38 -5.40 5.69
CA LYS A 90 3.11 -6.75 6.22
C LYS A 90 2.56 -7.68 5.14
N TYR A 91 1.75 -7.16 4.23
CA TYR A 91 1.28 -7.95 3.09
C TYR A 91 2.42 -8.34 2.14
N TYR A 92 3.41 -7.48 1.88
CA TYR A 92 4.61 -7.91 1.13
C TYR A 92 5.35 -9.04 1.84
N LEU A 93 5.49 -8.95 3.17
CA LEU A 93 6.11 -10.02 3.97
C LEU A 93 5.31 -11.32 3.90
N LEU A 94 3.98 -11.25 3.87
CA LEU A 94 3.11 -12.42 3.70
C LEU A 94 3.32 -13.07 2.33
N LEU A 95 3.39 -12.27 1.26
CA LEU A 95 3.66 -12.77 -0.09
C LEU A 95 5.06 -13.41 -0.18
N LEU A 96 6.07 -12.79 0.43
CA LEU A 96 7.43 -13.35 0.52
C LEU A 96 7.46 -14.65 1.31
N ARG A 97 6.75 -14.72 2.45
CA ARG A 97 6.59 -15.96 3.23
C ARG A 97 5.95 -17.06 2.40
N ARG A 98 4.86 -16.76 1.66
CA ARG A 98 4.19 -17.69 0.73
C ARG A 98 5.11 -18.11 -0.43
N ALA A 99 6.03 -17.25 -0.84
CA ALA A 99 7.06 -17.52 -1.86
C ALA A 99 8.30 -18.26 -1.33
N GLY A 100 8.32 -18.67 -0.05
CA GLY A 100 9.41 -19.44 0.54
C GLY A 100 10.51 -18.61 1.22
N VAL A 101 10.25 -17.33 1.52
CA VAL A 101 11.16 -16.43 2.26
C VAL A 101 10.52 -15.97 3.59
N PRO A 102 10.31 -16.88 4.56
CA PRO A 102 9.57 -16.58 5.79
C PRO A 102 10.24 -15.60 6.75
N GLU A 103 11.56 -15.45 6.65
CA GLU A 103 12.41 -14.58 7.50
C GLU A 103 12.50 -13.13 7.01
N ALA A 104 11.80 -12.78 5.93
CA ALA A 104 11.84 -11.42 5.40
C ALA A 104 11.27 -10.40 6.41
N THR A 105 11.88 -9.22 6.46
CA THR A 105 11.43 -8.08 7.28
C THR A 105 11.22 -6.86 6.40
N ALA A 106 10.58 -5.81 6.94
CA ALA A 106 10.33 -4.58 6.18
C ALA A 106 10.78 -3.33 6.94
N ILE A 107 11.16 -2.31 6.19
CA ILE A 107 11.46 -0.96 6.66
C ILE A 107 10.52 0.02 5.96
N LEU A 108 9.72 0.73 6.75
CA LEU A 108 8.94 1.89 6.32
C LEU A 108 9.76 3.16 6.50
N GLU A 109 10.04 3.85 5.40
CA GLU A 109 10.83 5.08 5.36
C GLU A 109 9.93 6.30 5.15
N TYR A 110 10.09 7.33 5.99
CA TYR A 110 9.44 8.63 5.87
C TYR A 110 10.51 9.73 5.68
N PRO A 111 11.02 9.94 4.44
CA PRO A 111 12.17 10.81 4.20
C PRO A 111 11.97 12.25 4.67
N THR A 112 10.78 12.81 4.44
CA THR A 112 10.39 14.18 4.85
C THR A 112 10.44 14.37 6.38
N LEU A 113 10.34 13.28 7.14
CA LEU A 113 10.38 13.27 8.60
C LEU A 113 11.70 12.70 9.14
N LYS A 114 12.62 12.27 8.27
CA LYS A 114 13.87 11.56 8.62
C LYS A 114 13.62 10.40 9.59
N LYS A 115 12.53 9.67 9.38
CA LYS A 115 12.09 8.58 10.27
C LYS A 115 12.02 7.27 9.50
N THR A 116 12.49 6.21 10.12
CA THR A 116 12.31 4.83 9.67
C THR A 116 11.60 4.01 10.73
N MET A 117 10.93 2.94 10.32
CA MET A 117 10.24 2.00 11.20
C MET A 117 10.44 0.59 10.67
N GLU A 118 10.96 -0.30 11.51
CA GLU A 118 11.01 -1.72 11.21
C GLU A 118 9.62 -2.35 11.42
N VAL A 119 9.25 -3.24 10.52
CA VAL A 119 7.97 -3.96 10.54
C VAL A 119 8.24 -5.44 10.35
N PHE A 120 7.59 -6.23 11.19
CA PHE A 120 7.67 -7.69 11.21
C PHE A 120 6.27 -8.28 10.95
N LEU A 121 6.24 -9.54 10.53
CA LEU A 121 5.02 -10.30 10.31
C LEU A 121 4.89 -11.39 11.38
N SER A 122 3.96 -11.22 12.32
CA SER A 122 3.59 -12.27 13.28
C SER A 122 2.57 -13.24 12.68
N ASP A 123 2.31 -14.35 13.37
CA ASP A 123 1.27 -15.29 12.92
C ASP A 123 -0.15 -14.74 13.11
N ASP A 124 -0.38 -13.91 14.13
CA ASP A 124 -1.65 -13.17 14.27
C ASP A 124 -1.86 -12.20 13.10
N ASP A 125 -0.80 -11.55 12.64
CA ASP A 125 -0.85 -10.69 11.46
C ASP A 125 -1.20 -11.47 10.18
N VAL A 126 -0.72 -12.73 10.06
CA VAL A 126 -1.06 -13.60 8.94
C VAL A 126 -2.55 -13.90 8.95
N HIS A 127 -3.09 -14.38 10.07
CA HIS A 127 -4.53 -14.67 10.19
C HIS A 127 -5.38 -13.43 9.87
N TYR A 128 -5.00 -12.27 10.41
CA TYR A 128 -5.69 -11.02 10.13
C TYR A 128 -5.63 -10.65 8.64
N LEU A 129 -4.48 -10.78 7.99
CA LEU A 129 -4.36 -10.48 6.56
C LEU A 129 -5.20 -11.42 5.70
N GLU A 130 -5.35 -12.69 6.08
CA GLU A 130 -6.23 -13.65 5.39
C GLU A 130 -7.71 -13.26 5.52
N GLU A 131 -8.13 -12.79 6.70
CA GLU A 131 -9.47 -12.21 6.89
C GLU A 131 -9.66 -10.96 6.02
N VAL A 132 -8.67 -10.06 6.01
CA VAL A 132 -8.70 -8.84 5.18
C VAL A 132 -8.75 -9.18 3.70
N GLU A 133 -8.02 -10.19 3.23
CA GLU A 133 -8.11 -10.69 1.84
C GLU A 133 -9.55 -11.09 1.52
N HIS A 134 -10.21 -11.85 2.40
CA HIS A 134 -11.61 -12.24 2.24
C HIS A 134 -12.56 -11.04 2.20
N GLU A 135 -12.42 -10.09 3.13
CA GLU A 135 -13.25 -8.88 3.18
C GLU A 135 -13.09 -7.99 1.94
N ILE A 136 -11.87 -7.86 1.43
CA ILE A 136 -11.59 -7.16 0.16
C ILE A 136 -12.36 -7.83 -0.98
N GLU A 137 -12.34 -9.15 -1.08
CA GLU A 137 -13.11 -9.85 -2.10
C GLU A 137 -14.61 -9.58 -1.97
N GLN A 138 -15.16 -9.54 -0.74
CA GLN A 138 -16.57 -9.23 -0.53
C GLN A 138 -16.90 -7.79 -0.94
N ILE A 139 -16.13 -6.81 -0.47
CA ILE A 139 -16.33 -5.39 -0.79
C ILE A 139 -16.30 -5.21 -2.31
N THR A 140 -15.29 -5.73 -2.97
CA THR A 140 -15.13 -5.56 -4.42
C THR A 140 -16.22 -6.25 -5.24
N ARG A 141 -16.91 -7.26 -4.71
CA ARG A 141 -18.08 -7.91 -5.36
C ARG A 141 -19.41 -7.20 -5.11
N GLN A 142 -19.47 -6.23 -4.19
CA GLN A 142 -20.72 -5.50 -3.94
C GLN A 142 -21.21 -4.78 -5.20
N GLU A 143 -22.50 -4.91 -5.52
CA GLU A 143 -23.12 -4.16 -6.63
C GLU A 143 -23.16 -2.66 -6.35
N LYS A 144 -23.44 -2.30 -5.09
CA LYS A 144 -23.50 -0.92 -4.63
C LYS A 144 -22.12 -0.48 -4.16
N VAL A 145 -21.75 0.74 -4.55
CA VAL A 145 -20.55 1.40 -4.05
C VAL A 145 -20.67 1.62 -2.53
N PRO A 146 -19.61 1.33 -1.74
CA PRO A 146 -19.62 1.62 -0.31
C PRO A 146 -19.87 3.11 -0.02
N GLU A 147 -20.43 3.37 1.16
CA GLU A 147 -20.73 4.74 1.60
C GLU A 147 -19.46 5.61 1.65
N LYS A 148 -19.64 6.90 1.36
CA LYS A 148 -18.56 7.87 1.53
C LYS A 148 -18.31 8.11 3.01
N ILE A 149 -17.05 8.23 3.38
CA ILE A 149 -16.63 8.66 4.73
C ILE A 149 -16.29 10.15 4.72
N ASN A 150 -16.45 10.81 5.86
CA ASN A 150 -16.04 12.19 6.06
C ASN A 150 -14.90 12.26 7.09
N LYS A 151 -13.67 12.07 6.61
CA LYS A 151 -12.44 12.18 7.41
C LYS A 151 -11.62 13.37 6.93
N SER A 152 -10.72 13.86 7.79
CA SER A 152 -9.88 15.03 7.50
C SER A 152 -9.02 14.87 6.23
N PHE A 153 -8.63 13.64 5.90
CA PHE A 153 -7.85 13.34 4.69
C PHE A 153 -8.67 13.33 3.40
N CYS A 154 -10.00 13.25 3.47
CA CYS A 154 -10.86 13.14 2.28
C CYS A 154 -10.66 14.34 1.34
N LYS A 155 -10.45 15.55 1.87
CA LYS A 155 -10.19 16.78 1.10
C LYS A 155 -8.94 16.73 0.21
N LYS A 156 -8.02 15.80 0.49
CA LYS A 156 -6.79 15.58 -0.29
C LYS A 156 -6.78 14.22 -0.99
N CYS A 157 -7.90 13.50 -0.95
CA CYS A 157 -8.03 12.21 -1.62
C CYS A 157 -8.17 12.45 -3.13
N SER A 158 -7.50 11.65 -3.94
CA SER A 158 -7.64 11.68 -5.41
C SER A 158 -9.09 11.49 -5.89
N TYR A 159 -9.93 10.83 -5.10
CA TYR A 159 -11.34 10.58 -5.40
C TYR A 159 -12.29 11.62 -4.82
N TYR A 160 -11.79 12.76 -4.32
CA TYR A 160 -12.63 13.76 -3.65
C TYR A 160 -13.77 14.22 -4.55
N ASP A 161 -13.47 14.67 -5.76
CA ASP A 161 -14.50 15.15 -6.69
C ASP A 161 -15.53 14.04 -6.99
N LEU A 162 -15.09 12.82 -7.26
CA LEU A 162 -16.01 11.70 -7.51
C LEU A 162 -16.91 11.34 -6.30
N CYS A 163 -16.48 11.64 -5.07
CA CYS A 163 -17.25 11.37 -3.86
C CYS A 163 -18.22 12.51 -3.49
N TRP A 164 -18.00 13.71 -4.01
CA TRP A 164 -18.68 14.94 -3.60
C TRP A 164 -19.33 15.72 -4.76
N VAL A 165 -19.15 15.27 -6.00
CA VAL A 165 -20.00 15.67 -7.12
C VAL A 165 -21.37 15.01 -6.92
N GLU A 166 -22.40 15.86 -6.89
CA GLU A 166 -23.82 15.48 -6.88
C GLU A 166 -24.31 15.12 -8.29
#